data_AF-A0A3D2FBQ1-F1
#
_entry.id   AF-A0A3D2FBQ1-F1
#
_cell.length_a   1.000
_cell.length_b   1.000
_cell.length_c   1.000
_cell.angle_alpha   90.00
_cell.angle_beta   90.00
_cell.angle_gamma   90.00
#
_symmetry.space_group_name_H-M   'P 1'
#
loop_
_entity.id
_entity.type
_entity.pdbx_description
1 polymer ?
#
loop_
_entity_poly.entity_id
_entity_poly.type
_entity_poly.pdbx_seq_one_letter_code
_entity_poly.pdbx_strand_id
1 'polypeptide(L)'
;VSQSDKGGLVFGGDLDGYNSYAQRGNLPVVEDVCEGGMAIMPMIGRARLLRMWGGIMDMSMDGSPIIDRTHIDGLYFNGGWCYGGFKATPASGM
;
A
#
# COMPACT_ATOMS: atom_id res chain seq x y z
N VAL A 1 10.41 1.60 -8.08
CA VAL A 1 10.35 3.08 -8.06
C VAL A 1 9.64 3.55 -9.31
N SER A 2 8.62 4.40 -9.17
CA SER A 2 7.91 5.03 -10.29
C SER A 2 8.13 6.54 -10.24
N GLN A 3 8.40 7.16 -11.39
CA GLN A 3 8.46 8.62 -11.49
C GLN A 3 7.10 9.13 -11.96
N SER A 4 6.50 10.03 -11.19
CA SER A 4 5.27 10.73 -11.59
C SER A 4 5.55 11.71 -12.73
N ASP A 5 4.51 12.12 -13.45
CA ASP A 5 4.60 13.13 -14.52
C ASP A 5 5.12 14.50 -14.02
N LYS A 6 5.06 14.73 -12.70
CA LYS A 6 5.61 15.94 -12.05
C LYS A 6 7.09 15.79 -11.65
N GLY A 7 7.73 14.67 -12.02
CA GLY A 7 9.13 14.38 -11.74
C GLY A 7 9.42 13.77 -10.36
N GLY A 8 8.43 13.72 -9.46
CA GLY A 8 8.59 13.13 -8.12
C GLY A 8 8.67 11.60 -8.18
N LEU A 9 9.60 11.02 -7.42
CA LEU A 9 9.75 9.56 -7.28
C LEU A 9 8.81 9.04 -6.20
N VAL A 10 8.04 8.01 -6.53
CA VAL A 10 7.11 7.31 -5.65
C VAL A 10 7.52 5.84 -5.57
N PHE A 11 7.74 5.36 -4.36
CA PHE A 11 8.01 3.97 -4.05
C PHE A 11 7.60 3.69 -2.60
N GLY A 12 7.42 2.42 -2.27
CA GLY A 12 6.99 1.94 -0.97
C GLY A 12 7.33 0.46 -0.83
N GLY A 13 7.05 -0.10 0.33
CA GLY A 13 7.32 -1.50 0.63
C GLY A 13 6.21 -2.13 1.46
N ASP A 14 6.63 -2.98 2.39
CA ASP A 14 5.75 -3.92 3.08
C ASP A 14 4.96 -3.29 4.24
N LEU A 15 4.05 -4.10 4.80
CA LEU A 15 3.24 -3.78 5.97
C LEU A 15 4.07 -3.88 7.25
N ASP A 16 3.68 -3.14 8.29
CA ASP A 16 4.35 -3.18 9.60
C ASP A 16 4.14 -4.49 10.39
N GLY A 17 3.27 -5.39 9.93
CA GLY A 17 3.05 -6.71 10.55
C GLY A 17 2.29 -6.71 11.88
N TYR A 18 1.74 -5.58 12.29
CA TYR A 18 0.84 -5.47 13.44
C TYR A 18 -0.37 -4.57 13.14
N ASN A 19 -1.44 -4.74 13.91
CA ASN A 19 -2.67 -3.97 13.72
C ASN A 19 -2.50 -2.54 14.23
N SER A 20 -2.79 -1.56 13.38
CA SER A 20 -2.78 -0.15 13.72
C SER A 20 -3.66 0.65 12.78
N TYR A 21 -4.34 1.65 13.32
CA TYR A 21 -5.12 2.63 12.56
C TYR A 21 -4.45 4.01 12.53
N ALA A 22 -3.17 4.08 12.91
CA ALA A 22 -2.47 5.35 13.11
C ALA A 22 -1.98 6.01 11.81
N GLN A 23 -2.13 5.37 10.66
CA GLN A 23 -1.67 5.86 9.33
C GLN A 23 -0.18 6.25 9.31
N ARG A 24 0.64 5.50 10.06
CA ARG A 24 2.09 5.64 10.15
C ARG A 24 2.71 4.28 10.48
N GLY A 25 3.92 4.08 9.99
CA GLY A 25 4.74 2.90 10.30
C GLY A 25 6.01 3.24 11.06
N ASN A 26 6.88 2.24 11.19
CA ASN A 26 8.15 2.39 11.91
C ASN A 26 9.32 2.71 10.96
N LEU A 27 10.35 3.34 11.52
CA LEU A 27 11.57 3.68 10.78
C LEU A 27 12.29 2.47 10.13
N PRO A 28 12.37 1.28 10.74
CA PRO A 28 13.05 0.14 10.11
C PRO A 28 12.48 -0.25 8.74
N VAL A 29 11.15 -0.17 8.56
CA VAL A 29 10.51 -0.45 7.26
C VAL A 29 10.89 0.61 6.23
N VAL A 30 11.00 1.87 6.66
CA VAL A 30 11.45 2.97 5.78
C VAL A 30 12.90 2.77 5.36
N GLU A 31 13.77 2.36 6.27
CA GLU A 31 15.18 2.05 6.02
C GLU A 31 15.32 0.91 5.02
N ASP A 32 14.63 -0.22 5.24
CA ASP A 32 14.63 -1.38 4.34
C ASP A 32 14.19 -1.02 2.91
N VAL A 33 13.13 -0.21 2.78
CA VAL A 33 12.65 0.27 1.47
C VAL A 33 13.66 1.19 0.79
N CYS A 34 14.35 2.05 1.55
CA CYS A 34 15.40 2.91 1.01
C CYS A 34 16.63 2.10 0.58
N GLU A 35 17.03 1.09 1.36
CA GLU A 35 18.12 0.18 1.02
C GLU A 35 17.82 -0.63 -0.24
N GLY A 36 16.62 -1.20 -0.35
CA GLY A 36 16.17 -1.89 -1.56
C GLY A 36 16.14 -0.97 -2.80
N GLY A 37 15.70 0.28 -2.62
CA GLY A 37 15.76 1.31 -3.66
C GLY A 37 17.19 1.59 -4.13
N MET A 38 18.14 1.71 -3.20
CA MET A 38 19.55 1.94 -3.48
C MET A 38 20.24 0.75 -4.14
N ALA A 39 19.90 -0.47 -3.73
CA ALA A 39 20.45 -1.69 -4.30
C ALA A 39 20.08 -1.87 -5.78
N ILE A 40 18.84 -1.53 -6.16
CA ILE A 40 18.33 -1.71 -7.51
C ILE A 40 18.61 -0.48 -8.40
N MET A 41 18.59 0.73 -7.82
CA MET A 41 18.74 1.99 -8.57
C MET A 41 19.73 2.95 -7.92
N PRO A 42 21.05 2.67 -7.91
CA PRO A 42 22.05 3.50 -7.24
C PRO A 42 22.04 5.00 -7.64
N MET A 43 21.58 5.29 -8.86
CA MET A 43 21.40 6.64 -9.40
C MET A 43 20.45 7.52 -8.56
N ILE A 44 19.57 6.96 -7.73
CA ILE A 44 18.71 7.73 -6.83
C ILE A 44 19.40 8.14 -5.53
N GLY A 45 20.65 7.73 -5.26
CA GLY A 45 21.31 7.91 -3.96
C GLY A 45 21.61 9.35 -3.53
N ARG A 46 21.44 10.32 -4.43
CA ARG A 46 21.50 11.75 -4.09
C ARG A 46 20.14 12.43 -4.05
N ALA A 47 19.07 11.72 -4.40
CA ALA A 47 17.72 12.23 -4.26
C ALA A 47 17.39 12.41 -2.77
N ARG A 48 16.68 13.47 -2.44
CA ARG A 48 16.25 13.74 -1.06
C ARG A 48 14.88 13.13 -0.83
N LEU A 49 14.72 12.45 0.30
CA LEU A 49 13.40 12.02 0.76
C LEU A 49 12.58 13.25 1.17
N LEU A 50 11.60 13.62 0.35
CA LEU A 50 10.77 14.81 0.59
C LEU A 50 9.67 14.54 1.63
N ARG A 51 9.07 13.34 1.57
CA ARG A 51 7.95 12.95 2.43
C ARG A 51 7.83 11.43 2.50
N MET A 52 7.48 10.94 3.68
CA MET A 52 6.98 9.59 3.91
C MET A 52 5.58 9.65 4.52
N TRP A 53 4.76 8.63 4.28
CA TRP A 53 3.41 8.49 4.85
C TRP A 53 3.01 7.01 4.90
N GLY A 54 2.02 6.69 5.73
CA GLY A 54 1.41 5.37 5.80
C GLY A 54 -0.09 5.41 5.50
N GLY A 55 -0.63 4.28 5.09
CA GLY A 55 -2.07 4.05 4.95
C GLY A 55 -2.56 3.00 5.93
N ILE A 56 -3.84 2.63 5.81
CA ILE A 56 -4.42 1.46 6.48
C ILE A 56 -4.85 0.50 5.38
N MET A 57 -4.52 -0.78 5.54
CA MET A 57 -4.86 -1.84 4.60
C MET A 57 -5.68 -2.90 5.34
N ASP A 58 -6.85 -3.22 4.81
CA ASP A 58 -7.73 -4.28 5.30
C ASP A 58 -7.31 -5.61 4.65
N MET A 59 -6.48 -6.35 5.37
CA MET A 59 -5.93 -7.62 4.90
C MET A 59 -6.90 -8.77 5.13
N SER A 60 -7.17 -9.56 4.09
CA SER A 60 -7.76 -10.89 4.21
C SER A 60 -6.66 -11.93 4.46
N MET A 61 -7.01 -13.07 5.06
CA MET A 61 -6.05 -14.12 5.41
C MET A 61 -5.44 -14.83 4.19
N ASP A 62 -6.16 -14.85 3.07
CA ASP A 62 -5.72 -15.43 1.80
C ASP A 62 -5.22 -14.38 0.80
N GLY A 63 -5.25 -13.09 1.19
CA GLY A 63 -4.87 -11.97 0.34
C GLY A 63 -5.85 -11.67 -0.80
N SER A 64 -7.03 -12.30 -0.82
CA SER A 64 -8.06 -12.07 -1.84
C SER A 64 -9.11 -11.05 -1.39
N PRO A 65 -9.64 -10.22 -2.30
CA PRO A 65 -10.73 -9.31 -1.99
C PRO A 65 -12.04 -10.07 -1.72
N ILE A 66 -12.90 -9.47 -0.92
CA ILE A 66 -14.23 -9.98 -0.61
C ILE A 66 -15.25 -9.01 -1.22
N ILE A 67 -16.03 -9.52 -2.18
CA ILE A 67 -17.17 -8.84 -2.78
C ILE A 67 -18.34 -9.82 -2.72
N ASP A 68 -19.19 -9.70 -1.70
CA ASP A 68 -20.28 -10.66 -1.50
C ASP A 68 -21.45 -10.08 -0.70
N ARG A 69 -22.55 -10.82 -0.66
CA ARG A 69 -23.68 -10.60 0.23
C ARG A 69 -23.32 -11.00 1.65
N THR A 70 -23.81 -10.23 2.62
CA THR A 70 -23.77 -10.63 4.02
C THR A 70 -24.98 -11.50 4.37
N HIS A 71 -25.05 -11.98 5.61
CA HIS A 71 -26.23 -12.68 6.13
C HIS A 71 -27.44 -11.76 6.35
N ILE A 72 -27.26 -10.44 6.24
CA ILE A 72 -28.33 -9.44 6.36
C ILE A 72 -28.86 -9.14 4.96
N ASP A 73 -30.18 -9.28 4.79
CA ASP A 73 -30.82 -9.06 3.49
C ASP A 73 -30.61 -7.61 3.01
N GLY A 74 -30.29 -7.48 1.72
CA GLY A 74 -29.93 -6.20 1.10
C GLY A 74 -28.59 -5.58 1.51
N LEU A 75 -27.78 -6.22 2.38
CA LEU A 75 -26.46 -5.73 2.78
C LEU A 75 -25.32 -6.51 2.07
N TYR A 76 -24.46 -5.76 1.39
CA TYR A 76 -23.29 -6.26 0.66
C TYR A 76 -21.99 -5.79 1.32
N PHE A 77 -20.95 -6.61 1.24
CA PHE A 77 -19.62 -6.30 1.73
C PHE A 77 -18.63 -6.17 0.57
N ASN A 78 -17.83 -5.11 0.60
CA ASN A 78 -16.74 -4.85 -0.32
C ASN A 78 -15.53 -4.43 0.50
N GLY A 79 -14.52 -5.28 0.56
CA GLY A 79 -13.33 -5.08 1.39
C GLY A 79 -12.31 -6.19 1.20
N GLY A 80 -11.30 -6.25 2.05
CA GLY A 80 -10.21 -7.23 1.92
C GLY A 80 -9.30 -6.97 0.72
N TRP A 81 -9.31 -5.74 0.18
CA TRP A 81 -8.57 -5.41 -1.04
C TRP A 81 -7.05 -5.42 -0.85
N CYS A 82 -6.59 -5.54 0.40
CA CYS A 82 -5.17 -5.61 0.75
C CYS A 82 -4.42 -4.43 0.10
N TYR A 83 -3.22 -4.68 -0.44
CA TYR A 83 -2.45 -3.69 -1.21
C TYR A 83 -2.90 -3.56 -2.68
N GLY A 84 -4.02 -4.19 -3.07
CA GLY A 84 -4.51 -4.29 -4.44
C GLY A 84 -5.68 -3.37 -4.80
N GLY A 85 -6.24 -2.60 -3.86
CA GLY A 85 -7.47 -1.83 -4.12
C GLY A 85 -7.37 -0.80 -5.26
N PHE A 86 -6.23 -0.11 -5.38
CA PHE A 86 -6.06 0.94 -6.40
C PHE A 86 -6.13 0.41 -7.84
N LYS A 87 -5.48 -0.72 -8.13
CA LYS A 87 -5.52 -1.31 -9.48
C LYS A 87 -6.90 -1.84 -9.84
N ALA A 88 -7.68 -2.25 -8.82
CA ALA A 88 -8.96 -2.91 -9.00
C ALA A 88 -10.17 -1.97 -8.87
N THR A 89 -9.95 -0.67 -8.63
CA THR A 89 -11.01 0.34 -8.42
C THR A 89 -12.10 0.33 -9.51
N PRO A 90 -11.82 0.15 -10.82
CA PRO A 90 -12.88 0.06 -11.81
C PRO A 90 -13.81 -1.15 -11.63
N ALA A 91 -13.28 -2.26 -11.12
CA ALA A 91 -14.04 -3.50 -10.93
C ALA A 91 -14.72 -3.57 -9.56
N SER A 92 -14.18 -2.88 -8.55
CA SER A 92 -14.70 -2.93 -7.19
C SER A 92 -16.08 -2.27 -7.01
N GLY A 93 -16.50 -1.43 -7.96
CA GLY A 93 -17.80 -0.76 -7.95
C GLY A 93 -18.89 -1.46 -8.77
N MET A 94 -18.61 -2.65 -9.31
CA MET A 94 -19.59 -3.50 -10.00
C MET A 94 -20.43 -4.33 -9.03
#